data_AF-A0A1S1YZ45-F1
#
_entry.id   AF-A0A1S1YZ45-F1
#
_cell.length_a   1.000
_cell.length_b   1.000
_cell.length_c   1.000
_cell.angle_alpha   90.00
_cell.angle_beta   90.00
_cell.angle_gamma   90.00
#
_symmetry.space_group_name_H-M   'P 1'
#
loop_
_entity.id
_entity.type
_entity.pdbx_description
1 polymer ?
#
loop_
_entity_poly.entity_id
_entity_poly.type
_entity_poly.pdbx_seq_one_letter_code
_entity_poly.pdbx_strand_id
1 'polypeptide(L)'
;MWDFCTATLPNYRMKIFSYILLFQLITFLAVGQEIKAPSYFLEFIEENPEKFHLTYNDNSGKIIKWRDNELSTVGGLVYWLYALEYTRQVSNGGIRPVERIDMEEIQKFDTYSNKMKIWSDYLSYKKKLLKNKVRLREVVSGLINFATDANGDFLMSRLGLDSVQRAVGTFHMHTTTTLYPISSAIIHVHNPFMENEQEFMHRIKNENLNDFRQNVFQLYDSLNQDSLGILKDSFQFNPEKHKVYSGLLTEHLPMGIISDYNLLIQNINMRSKEVFWNDMEEEWINAVEAPLMSDPTMAKHYKHCGRLVYSTVNSVSISLYGTMKNGRTAQLTATFENLTETEHIDLALVINDFGFSMIENKEYLQKVIDKIDVIRLKK
;
A
#
# COMPACT_ATOMS: atom_id res chain seq x y z
N MET A 1 38.21 10.88 -37.04
CA MET A 1 37.14 10.64 -38.03
C MET A 1 36.26 9.52 -37.50
N TRP A 2 35.40 9.82 -36.53
CA TRP A 2 34.20 9.05 -36.15
C TRP A 2 33.32 10.05 -35.40
N ASP A 3 32.26 10.47 -36.08
CA ASP A 3 31.29 11.47 -35.64
C ASP A 3 30.36 10.89 -34.57
N PHE A 4 30.22 11.62 -33.47
CA PHE A 4 29.12 11.45 -32.52
C PHE A 4 27.86 12.11 -33.11
N CYS A 5 26.94 11.30 -33.63
CA CYS A 5 25.59 11.75 -33.90
C CYS A 5 24.79 11.81 -32.59
N THR A 6 24.59 13.03 -32.11
CA THR A 6 23.63 13.41 -31.07
C THR A 6 22.20 13.30 -31.63
N ALA A 7 21.52 12.20 -31.33
CA ALA A 7 20.06 12.15 -31.46
C ALA A 7 19.43 12.75 -30.20
N THR A 8 18.90 13.96 -30.36
CA THR A 8 18.11 14.70 -29.38
C THR A 8 16.81 13.95 -29.07
N LEU A 9 16.71 13.35 -27.88
CA LEU A 9 15.44 12.87 -27.34
C LEU A 9 14.57 14.06 -26.89
N PRO A 10 13.25 14.07 -27.12
CA PRO A 10 12.39 15.20 -26.76
C PRO A 10 12.32 15.39 -25.24
N ASN A 11 12.68 16.60 -24.78
CA ASN A 11 12.74 17.09 -23.39
C ASN A 11 11.45 16.98 -22.55
N TYR A 12 10.38 16.36 -23.05
CA TYR A 12 9.11 16.20 -22.35
C TYR A 12 9.01 14.87 -21.57
N ARG A 13 9.74 13.82 -21.99
CA ARG A 13 9.64 12.48 -21.40
C ARG A 13 10.48 12.26 -20.13
N MET A 14 11.56 13.03 -19.94
CA MET A 14 12.34 13.02 -18.69
C MET A 14 11.63 13.70 -17.51
N LYS A 15 10.65 14.57 -17.76
CA LYS A 15 9.88 15.21 -16.69
C LYS A 15 8.96 14.21 -15.98
N ILE A 16 8.35 13.28 -16.72
CA ILE A 16 7.40 12.29 -16.18
C ILE A 16 8.08 11.34 -15.18
N PHE A 17 9.30 10.88 -15.47
CA PHE A 17 10.10 10.09 -14.54
C PHE A 17 10.62 10.89 -13.34
N SER A 18 10.86 12.20 -13.52
CA SER A 18 11.26 13.10 -12.44
C SER A 18 10.12 13.39 -11.45
N TYR A 19 8.84 13.29 -11.86
CA TYR A 19 7.70 13.53 -10.97
C TYR A 19 7.36 12.36 -10.05
N ILE A 20 7.54 11.11 -10.52
CA ILE A 20 7.51 9.92 -9.63
C ILE A 20 8.72 9.96 -8.66
N LEU A 21 9.85 10.53 -9.10
CA LEU A 21 11.04 10.77 -8.26
C LEU A 21 10.81 11.82 -7.15
N LEU A 22 9.98 12.84 -7.42
CA LEU A 22 9.64 13.91 -6.46
C LEU A 22 8.64 13.44 -5.38
N PHE A 23 7.85 12.42 -5.70
CA PHE A 23 6.67 11.95 -4.96
C PHE A 23 6.95 11.54 -3.51
N GLN A 24 8.12 10.97 -3.21
CA GLN A 24 8.34 10.29 -1.92
C GLN A 24 9.49 10.87 -1.08
N LEU A 25 10.38 11.66 -1.71
CA LEU A 25 11.29 12.53 -0.95
C LEU A 25 10.48 13.54 -0.13
N ILE A 26 9.37 14.04 -0.65
CA ILE A 26 8.53 15.06 0.02
C ILE A 26 7.79 14.47 1.23
N THR A 27 7.26 13.25 1.16
CA THR A 27 6.53 12.66 2.30
C THR A 27 7.39 12.36 3.53
N PHE A 28 8.71 12.19 3.37
CA PHE A 28 9.65 11.91 4.47
C PHE A 28 10.56 13.11 4.81
N LEU A 29 10.77 14.06 3.88
CA LEU A 29 11.36 15.37 4.17
C LEU A 29 10.35 16.38 4.75
N ALA A 30 9.05 16.07 4.72
CA ALA A 30 7.99 16.84 5.36
C ALA A 30 7.96 16.74 6.89
N VAL A 31 9.11 16.47 7.53
CA VAL A 31 9.26 16.66 8.98
C VAL A 31 8.92 18.12 9.29
N GLY A 32 7.79 18.35 9.95
CA GLY A 32 7.34 19.69 10.32
C GLY A 32 6.47 20.45 9.32
N GLN A 33 6.00 19.84 8.21
CA GLN A 33 4.98 20.51 7.38
C GLN A 33 3.58 20.39 8.01
N GLU A 34 2.82 21.48 7.94
CA GLU A 34 1.42 21.50 8.38
C GLU A 34 0.53 20.74 7.39
N ILE A 35 -0.35 19.88 7.91
CA ILE A 35 -1.39 19.21 7.13
C ILE A 35 -2.33 20.28 6.56
N LYS A 36 -2.50 20.29 5.23
CA LYS A 36 -3.38 21.23 4.54
C LYS A 36 -4.57 20.50 3.95
N ALA A 37 -5.77 21.01 4.20
CA ALA A 37 -6.99 20.49 3.60
C ALA A 37 -6.95 20.62 2.06
N PRO A 38 -6.94 19.51 1.30
CA PRO A 38 -6.84 19.59 -0.16
C PRO A 38 -8.20 19.89 -0.78
N SER A 39 -8.30 20.97 -1.56
CA SER A 39 -9.52 21.33 -2.29
C SER A 39 -9.84 20.34 -3.41
N TYR A 40 -8.80 19.82 -4.07
CA TYR A 40 -8.93 18.89 -5.19
C TYR A 40 -9.81 17.66 -4.88
N PHE A 41 -9.71 17.11 -3.67
CA PHE A 41 -10.54 15.98 -3.27
C PHE A 41 -12.05 16.31 -3.30
N LEU A 42 -12.45 17.53 -2.90
CA LEU A 42 -13.85 17.94 -2.91
C LEU A 42 -14.39 18.05 -4.34
N GLU A 43 -13.56 18.52 -5.27
CA GLU A 43 -13.88 18.58 -6.71
C GLU A 43 -13.98 17.17 -7.28
N PHE A 44 -12.98 16.32 -7.01
CA PHE A 44 -12.92 14.95 -7.49
C PHE A 44 -14.17 14.13 -7.12
N ILE A 45 -14.60 14.14 -5.86
CA ILE A 45 -15.76 13.34 -5.43
C ILE A 45 -17.09 13.84 -6.01
N GLU A 46 -17.18 15.14 -6.32
CA GLU A 46 -18.37 15.71 -6.94
C GLU A 46 -18.47 15.34 -8.43
N GLU A 47 -17.33 15.35 -9.13
CA GLU A 47 -17.25 15.04 -10.55
C GLU A 47 -17.24 13.53 -10.85
N ASN A 48 -16.72 12.72 -9.92
CA ASN A 48 -16.50 11.28 -10.12
C ASN A 48 -17.10 10.41 -8.99
N PRO A 49 -18.41 10.51 -8.71
CA PRO A 49 -19.07 9.79 -7.63
C PRO A 49 -18.99 8.25 -7.73
N GLU A 50 -18.71 7.73 -8.93
CA GLU A 50 -18.55 6.31 -9.24
C GLU A 50 -17.10 5.79 -9.18
N LYS A 51 -16.11 6.65 -8.96
CA LYS A 51 -14.69 6.26 -8.91
C LYS A 51 -14.12 6.08 -7.50
N PHE A 52 -14.94 6.24 -6.46
CA PHE A 52 -14.47 6.08 -5.09
C PHE A 52 -15.43 5.34 -4.18
N HIS A 53 -14.84 4.69 -3.18
CA HIS A 53 -15.49 4.11 -2.02
C HIS A 53 -14.93 4.79 -0.78
N LEU A 54 -15.78 5.15 0.18
CA LEU A 54 -15.37 5.82 1.41
C LEU A 54 -16.17 5.37 2.64
N THR A 55 -15.46 5.00 3.70
CA THR A 55 -16.00 4.85 5.05
C THR A 55 -15.20 5.69 6.02
N TYR A 56 -15.90 6.44 6.87
CA TYR A 56 -15.32 7.20 7.96
C TYR A 56 -16.19 7.04 9.19
N ASN A 57 -15.59 6.96 10.38
CA ASN A 57 -16.29 7.19 11.63
C ASN A 57 -15.39 7.71 12.75
N ASP A 58 -16.00 8.39 13.71
CA ASP A 58 -15.33 8.89 14.92
C ASP A 58 -16.09 8.54 16.21
N ASN A 59 -15.44 8.77 17.37
CA ASN A 59 -16.06 8.53 18.67
C ASN A 59 -17.10 9.58 19.10
N SER A 60 -17.41 10.57 18.26
CA SER A 60 -18.55 11.49 18.46
C SER A 60 -19.83 11.03 17.76
N GLY A 61 -19.76 9.92 17.01
CA GLY A 61 -20.88 9.35 16.26
C GLY A 61 -21.01 9.89 14.83
N LYS A 62 -20.05 10.67 14.33
CA LYS A 62 -20.04 11.05 12.90
C LYS A 62 -19.69 9.84 12.05
N ILE A 63 -20.42 9.66 10.96
CA ILE A 63 -20.27 8.52 10.05
C ILE A 63 -20.42 9.01 8.60
N ILE A 64 -19.51 8.59 7.73
CA ILE A 64 -19.67 8.68 6.27
C ILE A 64 -19.66 7.28 5.71
N LYS A 65 -20.61 6.99 4.83
CA LYS A 65 -20.74 5.73 4.09
C LYS A 65 -21.04 6.06 2.64
N TRP A 66 -20.07 5.83 1.77
CA TRP A 66 -20.23 6.01 0.33
C TRP A 66 -19.76 4.77 -0.39
N ARG A 67 -20.71 4.03 -0.97
CA ARG A 67 -20.48 2.76 -1.67
C ARG A 67 -19.65 1.78 -0.81
N ASP A 68 -19.82 1.87 0.51
CA ASP A 68 -18.93 1.23 1.46
C ASP A 68 -19.13 -0.26 1.60
N ASN A 69 -20.26 -0.77 1.09
CA ASN A 69 -20.63 -2.18 1.06
C ASN A 69 -20.55 -2.79 -0.35
N GLU A 70 -19.94 -2.08 -1.30
CA GLU A 70 -19.65 -2.59 -2.63
C GLU A 70 -18.23 -3.15 -2.67
N LEU A 71 -18.02 -4.18 -3.50
CA LEU A 71 -16.69 -4.75 -3.71
C LEU A 71 -15.81 -3.74 -4.45
N SER A 72 -14.61 -3.49 -3.93
CA SER A 72 -13.64 -2.55 -4.52
C SER A 72 -12.23 -3.13 -4.51
N THR A 73 -11.33 -2.53 -5.28
CA THR A 73 -9.91 -2.91 -5.33
C THR A 73 -9.20 -2.44 -4.07
N VAL A 74 -9.00 -3.36 -3.12
CA VAL A 74 -8.30 -3.07 -1.85
C VAL A 74 -6.80 -3.21 -1.98
N GLY A 75 -6.29 -3.94 -2.98
CA GLY A 75 -4.87 -3.98 -3.33
C GLY A 75 -3.97 -4.21 -2.11
N GLY A 76 -3.00 -3.32 -1.90
CA GLY A 76 -2.08 -3.38 -0.78
C GLY A 76 -2.70 -3.11 0.60
N LEU A 77 -3.97 -2.74 0.74
CA LEU A 77 -4.62 -2.66 2.06
C LEU A 77 -4.64 -4.01 2.79
N VAL A 78 -4.51 -5.13 2.05
CA VAL A 78 -4.32 -6.47 2.63
C VAL A 78 -3.08 -6.56 3.51
N TYR A 79 -2.11 -5.66 3.37
CA TYR A 79 -0.90 -5.64 4.18
C TYR A 79 -1.16 -5.36 5.65
N TRP A 80 -2.33 -4.81 6.02
CA TRP A 80 -2.77 -4.82 7.41
C TRP A 80 -2.83 -6.22 8.01
N LEU A 81 -3.30 -7.21 7.24
CA LEU A 81 -3.38 -8.61 7.68
C LEU A 81 -2.00 -9.23 7.84
N TYR A 82 -1.03 -8.81 7.04
CA TYR A 82 0.35 -9.31 7.11
C TYR A 82 1.03 -8.79 8.38
N ALA A 83 0.83 -7.50 8.68
CA ALA A 83 1.33 -6.89 9.92
C ALA A 83 0.68 -7.51 11.15
N LEU A 84 -0.64 -7.78 11.13
CA LEU A 84 -1.34 -8.44 12.23
C LEU A 84 -0.93 -9.90 12.40
N GLU A 85 -0.74 -10.65 11.32
CA GLU A 85 -0.24 -12.03 11.40
C GLU A 85 1.20 -12.06 11.95
N TYR A 86 2.03 -11.12 11.54
CA TYR A 86 3.36 -10.93 12.12
C TYR A 86 3.32 -10.67 13.63
N THR A 87 2.53 -9.69 14.09
CA THR A 87 2.44 -9.39 15.53
C THR A 87 1.87 -10.57 16.32
N ARG A 88 0.91 -11.29 15.74
CA ARG A 88 0.39 -12.53 16.31
C ARG A 88 1.49 -13.57 16.50
N GLN A 89 2.28 -13.85 15.46
CA GLN A 89 3.37 -14.82 15.56
C GLN A 89 4.48 -14.37 16.53
N VAL A 90 4.79 -13.08 16.60
CA VAL A 90 5.73 -12.54 17.61
C VAL A 90 5.19 -12.76 19.03
N SER A 91 3.94 -12.41 19.29
CA SER A 91 3.31 -12.57 20.62
C SER A 91 3.23 -14.04 21.07
N ASN A 92 3.13 -14.97 20.13
CA ASN A 92 3.12 -16.41 20.39
C ASN A 92 4.54 -17.01 20.44
N GLY A 93 5.60 -16.21 20.28
CA GLY A 93 6.99 -16.66 20.29
C GLY A 93 7.42 -17.46 19.05
N GLY A 94 6.59 -17.51 18.00
CA GLY A 94 6.88 -18.26 16.77
C GLY A 94 7.94 -17.60 15.89
N ILE A 95 8.07 -16.27 15.95
CA ILE A 95 9.10 -15.49 15.25
C ILE A 95 9.67 -14.41 16.17
N ARG A 96 10.88 -13.94 15.85
CA ARG A 96 11.57 -12.91 16.65
C ARG A 96 11.62 -11.60 15.88
N PRO A 97 11.15 -10.47 16.45
CA PRO A 97 11.15 -9.17 15.76
C PRO A 97 12.56 -8.65 15.44
N VAL A 98 13.54 -9.10 16.24
CA VAL A 98 14.97 -8.73 16.12
C VAL A 98 15.76 -9.64 15.18
N GLU A 99 15.14 -10.67 14.61
CA GLU A 99 15.75 -11.54 13.61
C GLU A 99 16.31 -10.71 12.45
N ARG A 100 17.53 -11.01 12.02
CA ARG A 100 18.23 -10.28 10.96
C ARG A 100 18.06 -11.02 9.64
N ILE A 101 17.35 -10.38 8.72
CA ILE A 101 17.07 -10.84 7.36
C ILE A 101 18.09 -10.23 6.42
N ASP A 102 18.64 -11.04 5.51
CA ASP A 102 19.49 -10.53 4.44
C ASP A 102 18.65 -9.72 3.44
N MET A 103 19.14 -8.56 2.99
CA MET A 103 18.41 -7.77 2.00
C MET A 103 18.24 -8.54 0.68
N GLU A 104 19.17 -9.45 0.36
CA GLU A 104 19.10 -10.29 -0.85
C GLU A 104 17.86 -11.20 -0.85
N GLU A 105 17.45 -11.73 0.32
CA GLU A 105 16.23 -12.56 0.46
C GLU A 105 14.94 -11.81 0.11
N ILE A 106 14.96 -10.48 0.24
CA ILE A 106 13.83 -9.60 -0.08
C ILE A 106 13.94 -9.15 -1.54
N GLN A 107 15.15 -8.84 -1.99
CA GLN A 107 15.43 -8.30 -3.33
C GLN A 107 15.10 -9.27 -4.46
N LYS A 108 15.05 -10.58 -4.21
CA LYS A 108 14.54 -11.56 -5.19
C LYS A 108 13.09 -11.31 -5.62
N PHE A 109 12.32 -10.55 -4.85
CA PHE A 109 10.96 -10.13 -5.22
C PHE A 109 10.88 -8.71 -5.77
N ASP A 110 11.99 -7.95 -5.80
CA ASP A 110 11.94 -6.54 -6.22
C ASP A 110 11.80 -6.39 -7.74
N THR A 111 10.81 -5.62 -8.16
CA THR A 111 10.56 -5.31 -9.57
C THR A 111 11.30 -4.05 -10.02
N TYR A 112 12.45 -3.75 -9.40
CA TYR A 112 13.16 -2.47 -9.48
C TYR A 112 12.27 -1.28 -9.11
N SER A 113 11.45 -1.47 -8.08
CA SER A 113 10.47 -0.48 -7.65
C SER A 113 11.14 0.70 -6.94
N ASN A 114 10.64 1.91 -7.18
CA ASN A 114 11.09 3.09 -6.42
C ASN A 114 10.81 2.93 -4.91
N LYS A 115 9.73 2.23 -4.54
CA LYS A 115 9.35 1.97 -3.14
C LYS A 115 10.45 1.20 -2.40
N MET A 116 11.03 0.16 -3.03
CA MET A 116 12.12 -0.61 -2.46
C MET A 116 13.37 0.25 -2.26
N LYS A 117 13.72 1.05 -3.27
CA LYS A 117 14.85 1.98 -3.18
C LYS A 117 14.69 2.96 -2.02
N ILE A 118 13.52 3.58 -1.88
CA ILE A 118 13.26 4.60 -0.87
C ILE A 118 13.27 4.00 0.54
N TRP A 119 12.70 2.82 0.72
CA TRP A 119 12.79 2.10 1.99
C TRP A 119 14.25 1.74 2.33
N SER A 120 15.03 1.25 1.36
CA SER A 120 16.46 0.96 1.55
C SER A 120 17.29 2.21 1.93
N ASP A 121 17.03 3.33 1.25
CA ASP A 121 17.65 4.62 1.57
C ASP A 121 17.27 5.07 2.99
N TYR A 122 15.99 4.91 3.39
CA TYR A 122 15.52 5.18 4.74
C TYR A 122 16.22 4.30 5.80
N LEU A 123 16.34 3.00 5.55
CA LEU A 123 17.03 2.09 6.47
C LEU A 123 18.50 2.49 6.65
N SER A 124 19.17 2.89 5.57
CA SER A 124 20.54 3.37 5.58
C SER A 124 20.67 4.67 6.38
N TYR A 125 19.82 5.65 6.09
CA TYR A 125 19.78 6.93 6.80
C TYR A 125 19.53 6.77 8.30
N LYS A 126 18.60 5.89 8.69
CA LYS A 126 18.29 5.58 10.09
C LYS A 126 19.27 4.58 10.73
N LYS A 127 20.32 4.15 10.02
CA LYS A 127 21.33 3.18 10.50
C LYS A 127 20.70 1.86 10.99
N LYS A 128 19.64 1.40 10.31
CA LYS A 128 18.91 0.16 10.62
C LYS A 128 19.53 -1.06 9.93
N LEU A 129 20.33 -0.85 8.89
CA LEU A 129 21.13 -1.89 8.22
C LEU A 129 22.41 -2.21 9.00
N LEU A 130 22.69 -3.50 9.15
CA LEU A 130 23.95 -4.00 9.68
C LEU A 130 24.47 -5.11 8.76
N LYS A 131 25.61 -4.88 8.08
CA LYS A 131 26.20 -5.83 7.11
C LYS A 131 25.18 -6.32 6.07
N ASN A 132 24.46 -5.40 5.44
CA ASN A 132 23.37 -5.69 4.51
C ASN A 132 22.18 -6.48 5.09
N LYS A 133 22.03 -6.51 6.43
CA LYS A 133 20.90 -7.17 7.10
C LYS A 133 20.00 -6.21 7.84
N VAL A 134 18.70 -6.44 7.73
CA VAL A 134 17.63 -5.65 8.34
C VAL A 134 16.89 -6.49 9.39
N ARG A 135 16.30 -5.87 10.41
CA ARG A 135 15.46 -6.62 11.38
C ARG A 135 14.12 -6.97 10.74
N LEU A 136 13.54 -8.13 11.06
CA LEU A 136 12.22 -8.53 10.55
C LEU A 136 11.13 -7.47 10.82
N ARG A 137 11.15 -6.83 11.99
CA ARG A 137 10.28 -5.68 12.31
C ARG A 137 10.34 -4.57 11.27
N GLU A 138 11.53 -4.28 10.75
CA GLU A 138 11.73 -3.20 9.79
C GLU A 138 11.25 -3.57 8.39
N VAL A 139 11.15 -4.87 8.07
CA VAL A 139 10.51 -5.38 6.85
C VAL A 139 8.99 -5.13 6.91
N VAL A 140 8.37 -5.40 8.06
CA VAL A 140 6.96 -5.09 8.31
C VAL A 140 6.72 -3.58 8.29
N SER A 141 7.61 -2.79 8.92
CA SER A 141 7.55 -1.33 8.83
C SER A 141 7.66 -0.84 7.39
N GLY A 142 8.56 -1.43 6.59
CA GLY A 142 8.70 -1.15 5.16
C GLY A 142 7.41 -1.45 4.38
N LEU A 143 6.78 -2.59 4.66
CA LEU A 143 5.52 -2.97 4.05
C LEU A 143 4.42 -1.93 4.34
N ILE A 144 4.27 -1.49 5.59
CA ILE A 144 3.17 -0.58 5.96
C ILE A 144 3.46 0.89 5.58
N ASN A 145 4.67 1.36 5.85
CA ASN A 145 4.99 2.80 5.74
C ASN A 145 5.48 3.18 4.33
N PHE A 146 5.98 2.22 3.56
CA PHE A 146 6.50 2.43 2.20
C PHE A 146 5.74 1.62 1.14
N ALA A 147 4.81 0.75 1.55
CA ALA A 147 4.01 -0.09 0.65
C ALA A 147 4.87 -0.94 -0.30
N THR A 148 6.02 -1.40 0.18
CA THR A 148 6.98 -2.17 -0.62
C THR A 148 6.45 -3.58 -0.89
N ASP A 149 6.09 -3.85 -2.14
CA ASP A 149 5.48 -5.13 -2.54
C ASP A 149 6.43 -6.32 -2.34
N ALA A 150 7.73 -6.12 -2.57
CA ALA A 150 8.76 -7.13 -2.27
C ALA A 150 8.80 -7.55 -0.79
N ASN A 151 8.53 -6.63 0.14
CA ASN A 151 8.41 -6.96 1.56
C ASN A 151 7.17 -7.83 1.83
N GLY A 152 6.09 -7.61 1.07
CA GLY A 152 4.86 -8.40 1.16
C GLY A 152 5.10 -9.85 0.76
N ASP A 153 5.71 -10.07 -0.41
CA ASP A 153 6.04 -11.41 -0.91
C ASP A 153 7.04 -12.15 0.01
N PHE A 154 8.07 -11.45 0.49
CA PHE A 154 8.99 -12.00 1.49
C PHE A 154 8.25 -12.37 2.78
N LEU A 155 7.38 -11.50 3.31
CA LEU A 155 6.63 -11.78 4.54
C LEU A 155 5.66 -12.94 4.36
N MET A 156 5.06 -13.11 3.18
CA MET A 156 4.26 -14.29 2.87
C MET A 156 5.06 -15.59 3.02
N SER A 157 6.33 -15.59 2.62
CA SER A 157 7.23 -16.74 2.75
C SER A 157 7.59 -16.94 4.21
N ARG A 158 7.98 -15.86 4.89
CA ARG A 158 8.47 -15.90 6.27
C ARG A 158 7.41 -16.25 7.29
N LEU A 159 6.18 -15.76 7.13
CA LEU A 159 5.03 -16.03 8.00
C LEU A 159 4.34 -17.36 7.65
N GLY A 160 4.56 -17.86 6.43
CA GLY A 160 3.89 -19.02 5.86
C GLY A 160 2.59 -18.65 5.14
N LEU A 161 2.46 -19.10 3.90
CA LEU A 161 1.30 -18.84 3.03
C LEU A 161 -0.03 -19.16 3.72
N ASP A 162 -0.14 -20.34 4.32
CA ASP A 162 -1.36 -20.78 5.02
C ASP A 162 -1.70 -19.91 6.24
N SER A 163 -0.68 -19.36 6.91
CA SER A 163 -0.90 -18.47 8.06
C SER A 163 -1.42 -17.12 7.60
N VAL A 164 -0.83 -16.55 6.54
CA VAL A 164 -1.29 -15.30 5.93
C VAL A 164 -2.71 -15.46 5.39
N GLN A 165 -3.03 -16.57 4.73
CA GLN A 165 -4.38 -16.81 4.24
C GLN A 165 -5.40 -16.99 5.38
N ARG A 166 -5.02 -17.66 6.46
CA ARG A 166 -5.88 -17.76 7.66
C ARG A 166 -6.08 -16.43 8.38
N ALA A 167 -5.20 -15.45 8.18
CA ALA A 167 -5.35 -14.11 8.75
C ALA A 167 -6.67 -13.44 8.31
N VAL A 168 -7.14 -13.72 7.10
CA VAL A 168 -8.44 -13.25 6.59
C VAL A 168 -9.57 -13.67 7.53
N GLY A 169 -9.64 -14.95 7.88
CA GLY A 169 -10.65 -15.46 8.82
C GLY A 169 -10.40 -15.05 10.26
N THR A 170 -9.12 -14.98 10.66
CA THR A 170 -8.69 -14.66 12.03
C THR A 170 -9.04 -13.22 12.43
N PHE A 171 -9.00 -12.29 11.47
CA PHE A 171 -9.31 -10.87 11.67
C PHE A 171 -10.63 -10.45 11.00
N HIS A 172 -11.52 -11.42 10.74
CA HIS A 172 -12.89 -11.21 10.25
C HIS A 172 -13.03 -10.47 8.91
N MET A 173 -12.02 -10.58 8.04
CA MET A 173 -12.00 -9.96 6.71
C MET A 173 -12.64 -10.85 5.63
N HIS A 174 -13.80 -11.45 5.92
CA HIS A 174 -14.38 -12.52 5.08
C HIS A 174 -14.78 -12.08 3.67
N THR A 175 -14.87 -10.78 3.40
CA THR A 175 -15.17 -10.23 2.06
C THR A 175 -13.91 -10.01 1.22
N THR A 176 -12.72 -10.10 1.81
CA THR A 176 -11.45 -10.00 1.11
C THR A 176 -11.22 -11.25 0.26
N THR A 177 -10.96 -11.05 -1.02
CA THR A 177 -10.60 -12.14 -1.93
C THR A 177 -9.27 -12.78 -1.55
N THR A 178 -9.02 -14.01 -2.03
CA THR A 178 -7.78 -14.76 -1.84
C THR A 178 -6.53 -13.90 -1.98
N LEU A 179 -5.68 -13.92 -0.95
CA LEU A 179 -4.40 -13.26 -0.95
C LEU A 179 -3.39 -14.03 -1.80
N TYR A 180 -2.52 -13.31 -2.50
CA TYR A 180 -1.47 -13.87 -3.35
C TYR A 180 -0.29 -12.88 -3.41
N PRO A 181 0.92 -13.32 -3.84
CA PRO A 181 2.12 -12.49 -3.82
C PRO A 181 2.05 -11.38 -4.88
N ILE A 182 1.82 -10.15 -4.44
CA ILE A 182 1.58 -8.98 -5.30
C ILE A 182 2.84 -8.62 -6.08
N SER A 183 4.04 -8.71 -5.49
CA SER A 183 5.28 -8.40 -6.22
C SER A 183 5.51 -9.37 -7.36
N SER A 184 5.28 -10.66 -7.10
CA SER A 184 5.36 -11.73 -8.10
C SER A 184 4.30 -11.55 -9.19
N ALA A 185 3.10 -11.06 -8.85
CA ALA A 185 2.10 -10.70 -9.84
C ALA A 185 2.54 -9.52 -10.72
N ILE A 186 3.21 -8.50 -10.15
CA ILE A 186 3.82 -7.43 -10.92
C ILE A 186 4.87 -7.99 -11.88
N ILE A 187 5.75 -8.89 -11.42
CA ILE A 187 6.75 -9.54 -12.28
C ILE A 187 6.05 -10.31 -13.41
N HIS A 188 5.02 -11.11 -13.09
CA HIS A 188 4.27 -11.91 -14.06
C HIS A 188 3.67 -11.06 -15.18
N VAL A 189 3.00 -9.94 -14.85
CA VAL A 189 2.40 -9.06 -15.87
C VAL A 189 3.44 -8.25 -16.67
N HIS A 190 4.71 -8.25 -16.26
CA HIS A 190 5.80 -7.61 -16.98
C HIS A 190 6.54 -8.54 -17.95
N ASN A 191 5.91 -9.65 -18.34
CA ASN A 191 6.42 -10.59 -19.34
C ASN A 191 7.86 -11.08 -19.04
N PRO A 192 8.07 -11.72 -17.86
CA PRO A 192 9.41 -12.05 -17.39
C PRO A 192 10.13 -13.07 -18.28
N PHE A 193 9.38 -13.83 -19.10
CA PHE A 193 9.90 -14.82 -20.03
C PHE A 193 10.05 -14.31 -21.47
N MET A 194 9.84 -13.00 -21.69
CA MET A 194 9.99 -12.34 -23.00
C MET A 194 9.18 -13.03 -24.12
N GLU A 195 7.95 -13.44 -23.80
CA GLU A 195 6.98 -13.92 -24.81
C GLU A 195 6.73 -12.84 -25.87
N ASN A 196 6.22 -13.22 -27.03
CA ASN A 196 5.77 -12.25 -28.03
C ASN A 196 4.74 -11.29 -27.41
N GLU A 197 4.93 -9.98 -27.56
CA GLU A 197 4.10 -8.99 -26.86
C GLU A 197 2.60 -9.13 -27.17
N GLN A 198 2.22 -9.40 -28.42
CA GLN A 198 0.81 -9.52 -28.78
C GLN A 198 0.17 -10.77 -28.15
N GLU A 199 0.89 -11.89 -28.19
CA GLU A 199 0.47 -13.15 -27.58
C GLU A 199 0.37 -13.01 -26.05
N PHE A 200 1.38 -12.42 -25.42
CA PHE A 200 1.41 -12.14 -23.99
C PHE A 200 0.21 -11.27 -23.55
N MET A 201 0.00 -10.14 -24.23
CA MET A 201 -1.10 -9.24 -23.93
C MET A 201 -2.46 -9.91 -24.11
N HIS A 202 -2.62 -10.75 -25.14
CA HIS A 202 -3.84 -11.51 -25.36
C HIS A 202 -4.03 -12.58 -24.26
N ARG A 203 -2.97 -13.29 -23.88
CA ARG A 203 -3.01 -14.31 -22.84
C ARG A 203 -3.42 -13.71 -21.50
N ILE A 204 -2.72 -12.69 -21.00
CA ILE A 204 -3.02 -12.07 -19.69
C ILE A 204 -4.44 -11.49 -19.64
N LYS A 205 -4.93 -10.88 -20.73
CA LYS A 205 -6.28 -10.31 -20.76
C LYS A 205 -7.41 -11.35 -20.74
N ASN A 206 -7.14 -12.56 -21.22
CA ASN A 206 -8.14 -13.64 -21.29
C ASN A 206 -7.90 -14.72 -20.23
N GLU A 207 -6.85 -14.56 -19.43
CA GLU A 207 -6.55 -15.43 -18.31
C GLU A 207 -7.61 -15.26 -17.24
N ASN A 208 -8.22 -16.35 -16.79
CA ASN A 208 -9.13 -16.25 -15.65
C ASN A 208 -8.31 -16.08 -14.36
N LEU A 209 -8.94 -15.50 -13.34
CA LEU A 209 -8.27 -15.13 -12.10
C LEU A 209 -7.64 -16.32 -11.35
N ASN A 210 -8.17 -17.55 -11.50
CA ASN A 210 -7.59 -18.71 -10.84
C ASN A 210 -6.29 -19.14 -11.52
N ASP A 211 -6.27 -19.20 -12.85
CA ASP A 211 -5.07 -19.53 -13.63
C ASP A 211 -3.99 -18.46 -13.42
N PHE A 212 -4.39 -17.17 -13.43
CA PHE A 212 -3.50 -16.06 -13.11
C PHE A 212 -2.82 -16.26 -11.75
N ARG A 213 -3.60 -16.54 -10.70
CA ARG A 213 -3.07 -16.79 -9.36
C ARG A 213 -2.15 -18.00 -9.32
N GLN A 214 -2.50 -19.10 -10.00
CA GLN A 214 -1.64 -20.28 -10.06
C GLN A 214 -0.28 -19.96 -10.70
N ASN A 215 -0.28 -19.24 -11.83
CA ASN A 215 0.95 -18.83 -12.51
C ASN A 215 1.79 -17.88 -11.64
N VAL A 216 1.14 -16.97 -10.91
CA VAL A 216 1.80 -16.10 -9.94
C VAL A 216 2.43 -16.89 -8.79
N PHE A 217 1.75 -17.90 -8.25
CA PHE A 217 2.32 -18.77 -7.21
C PHE A 217 3.49 -19.60 -7.72
N GLN A 218 3.42 -20.14 -8.95
CA GLN A 218 4.54 -20.87 -9.54
C GLN A 218 5.78 -19.98 -9.70
N LEU A 219 5.59 -18.74 -10.15
CA LEU A 219 6.68 -17.76 -10.24
C LEU A 219 7.23 -17.41 -8.86
N TYR A 220 6.36 -17.18 -7.88
CA TYR A 220 6.73 -16.91 -6.50
C TYR A 220 7.55 -18.04 -5.87
N ASP A 221 7.15 -19.29 -6.06
CA ASP A 221 7.89 -20.46 -5.57
C ASP A 221 9.26 -20.58 -6.25
N SER A 222 9.32 -20.30 -7.55
CA SER A 222 10.57 -20.28 -8.32
C SER A 222 11.53 -19.20 -7.80
N LEU A 223 11.03 -17.99 -7.51
CA LEU A 223 11.83 -16.91 -6.90
C LEU A 223 12.27 -17.25 -5.48
N ASN A 224 11.45 -17.95 -4.69
CA ASN A 224 11.87 -18.42 -3.36
C ASN A 224 13.03 -19.42 -3.43
N GLN A 225 13.05 -20.26 -4.47
CA GLN A 225 14.08 -21.29 -4.71
C GLN A 225 15.32 -20.74 -5.45
N ASP A 226 15.29 -19.48 -5.90
CA ASP A 226 16.35 -18.83 -6.68
C ASP A 226 17.54 -18.38 -5.80
N SER A 227 18.21 -19.35 -5.20
CA SER A 227 19.36 -19.10 -4.30
C SER A 227 20.56 -18.41 -4.97
N LEU A 228 20.64 -18.42 -6.30
CA LEU A 228 21.72 -17.79 -7.06
C LEU A 228 21.30 -16.47 -7.74
N GLY A 229 20.03 -16.06 -7.59
CA GLY A 229 19.49 -14.86 -8.23
C GLY A 229 19.35 -14.96 -9.75
N ILE A 230 19.46 -16.15 -10.35
CA ILE A 230 19.47 -16.33 -11.80
C ILE A 230 18.12 -15.93 -12.41
N LEU A 231 17.02 -16.36 -11.79
CA LEU A 231 15.68 -16.00 -12.25
C LEU A 231 15.43 -14.51 -12.04
N LYS A 232 15.80 -13.97 -10.87
CA LYS A 232 15.67 -12.55 -10.57
C LYS A 232 16.45 -11.67 -11.54
N ASP A 233 17.67 -12.06 -11.90
CA ASP A 233 18.55 -11.32 -12.82
C ASP A 233 18.13 -11.46 -14.28
N SER A 234 17.38 -12.51 -14.62
CA SER A 234 16.79 -12.67 -15.95
C SER A 234 15.64 -11.69 -16.22
N PHE A 235 15.00 -11.18 -15.17
CA PHE A 235 13.88 -10.24 -15.29
C PHE A 235 14.35 -8.86 -15.77
N GLN A 236 13.87 -8.45 -16.94
CA GLN A 236 14.15 -7.13 -17.51
C GLN A 236 12.92 -6.24 -17.39
N PHE A 237 12.96 -5.33 -16.41
CA PHE A 237 11.93 -4.31 -16.29
C PHE A 237 12.00 -3.35 -17.48
N ASN A 238 10.89 -3.18 -18.21
CA ASN A 238 10.78 -2.21 -19.30
C ASN A 238 9.94 -0.99 -18.85
N PRO A 239 10.58 0.16 -18.55
CA PRO A 239 9.87 1.35 -18.08
C PRO A 239 8.87 1.91 -19.10
N GLU A 240 9.11 1.72 -20.40
CA GLU A 240 8.22 2.23 -21.46
C GLU A 240 6.90 1.43 -21.52
N LYS A 241 6.93 0.17 -21.09
CA LYS A 241 5.77 -0.72 -21.07
C LYS A 241 5.07 -0.76 -19.72
N HIS A 242 5.71 -0.24 -18.67
CA HIS A 242 5.21 -0.32 -17.29
C HIS A 242 3.75 0.11 -17.14
N LYS A 243 3.34 1.21 -17.79
CA LYS A 243 1.94 1.69 -17.73
C LYS A 243 0.96 0.67 -18.31
N VAL A 244 1.29 0.09 -19.46
CA VAL A 244 0.43 -0.87 -20.15
C VAL A 244 0.36 -2.18 -19.36
N TYR A 245 1.51 -2.70 -18.92
CA TYR A 245 1.60 -3.96 -18.17
C TYR A 245 0.97 -3.85 -16.79
N SER A 246 1.19 -2.76 -16.07
CA SER A 246 0.57 -2.56 -14.75
C SER A 246 -0.95 -2.39 -14.84
N GLY A 247 -1.47 -1.85 -15.95
CA GLY A 247 -2.91 -1.79 -16.19
C GLY A 247 -3.57 -3.17 -16.27
N LEU A 248 -2.84 -4.20 -16.69
CA LEU A 248 -3.33 -5.59 -16.68
C LEU A 248 -3.50 -6.15 -15.28
N LEU A 249 -2.71 -5.66 -14.32
CA LEU A 249 -2.75 -6.15 -12.94
C LEU A 249 -3.96 -5.61 -12.18
N THR A 250 -4.45 -4.39 -12.49
CA THR A 250 -5.48 -3.72 -11.68
C THR A 250 -6.73 -4.58 -11.50
N GLU A 251 -7.20 -5.25 -12.56
CA GLU A 251 -8.39 -6.12 -12.53
C GLU A 251 -8.15 -7.44 -11.75
N HIS A 252 -6.89 -7.78 -11.50
CA HIS A 252 -6.49 -9.00 -10.80
C HIS A 252 -6.15 -8.75 -9.32
N LEU A 253 -5.99 -7.48 -8.90
CA LEU A 253 -5.61 -7.13 -7.52
C LEU A 253 -6.62 -7.67 -6.50
N PRO A 254 -6.19 -7.90 -5.25
CA PRO A 254 -7.11 -8.27 -4.18
C PRO A 254 -8.28 -7.26 -4.09
N MET A 255 -9.49 -7.80 -4.07
CA MET A 255 -10.72 -7.05 -3.84
C MET A 255 -11.24 -7.28 -2.42
N GLY A 256 -12.06 -6.36 -1.92
CA GLY A 256 -12.72 -6.45 -0.62
C GLY A 256 -13.73 -5.34 -0.40
N ILE A 257 -14.44 -5.37 0.71
CA ILE A 257 -15.40 -4.33 1.09
C ILE A 257 -14.73 -3.34 2.04
N ILE A 258 -14.75 -2.05 1.71
CA ILE A 258 -14.02 -1.04 2.51
C ILE A 258 -14.58 -0.84 3.91
N SER A 259 -15.87 -1.13 4.15
CA SER A 259 -16.45 -1.04 5.50
C SER A 259 -15.86 -2.07 6.46
N ASP A 260 -15.49 -3.26 5.97
CA ASP A 260 -14.76 -4.27 6.75
C ASP A 260 -13.36 -3.78 7.12
N TYR A 261 -12.64 -3.18 6.17
CA TYR A 261 -11.32 -2.61 6.43
C TYR A 261 -11.40 -1.45 7.43
N ASN A 262 -12.43 -0.61 7.32
CA ASN A 262 -12.66 0.47 8.25
C ASN A 262 -12.98 -0.04 9.67
N LEU A 263 -13.72 -1.14 9.79
CA LEU A 263 -13.96 -1.81 11.07
C LEU A 263 -12.69 -2.43 11.64
N LEU A 264 -11.85 -3.06 10.81
CA LEU A 264 -10.55 -3.59 11.22
C LEU A 264 -9.67 -2.49 11.83
N ILE A 265 -9.50 -1.35 11.13
CA ILE A 265 -8.69 -0.25 11.65
C ILE A 265 -9.34 0.46 12.84
N GLN A 266 -10.67 0.46 12.96
CA GLN A 266 -11.35 0.91 14.17
C GLN A 266 -10.95 0.03 15.36
N ASN A 267 -11.00 -1.30 15.19
CA ASN A 267 -10.61 -2.24 16.24
C ASN A 267 -9.13 -2.08 16.62
N ILE A 268 -8.25 -1.83 15.65
CA ILE A 268 -6.84 -1.49 15.88
C ILE A 268 -6.72 -0.18 16.68
N ASN A 269 -7.41 0.89 16.26
CA ASN A 269 -7.34 2.20 16.91
C ASN A 269 -7.79 2.15 18.37
N MET A 270 -8.85 1.38 18.63
CA MET A 270 -9.48 1.20 19.94
C MET A 270 -8.77 0.18 20.83
N ARG A 271 -7.68 -0.44 20.36
CA ARG A 271 -6.98 -1.53 21.06
C ARG A 271 -7.91 -2.69 21.44
N SER A 272 -8.81 -3.03 20.53
CA SER A 272 -9.84 -4.06 20.75
C SER A 272 -9.23 -5.45 20.95
N LYS A 273 -9.84 -6.24 21.83
CA LYS A 273 -9.48 -7.66 22.06
C LYS A 273 -9.86 -8.58 20.89
N GLU A 274 -10.69 -8.09 19.96
CA GLU A 274 -10.96 -8.77 18.68
C GLU A 274 -9.73 -8.80 17.75
N VAL A 275 -8.76 -7.89 17.96
CA VAL A 275 -7.55 -7.79 17.14
C VAL A 275 -6.28 -8.03 17.95
N PHE A 276 -6.19 -7.46 19.15
CA PHE A 276 -5.01 -7.56 20.01
C PHE A 276 -5.27 -8.50 21.19
N TRP A 277 -4.78 -9.73 21.07
CA TRP A 277 -4.61 -10.67 22.18
C TRP A 277 -3.14 -10.73 22.61
N ASN A 278 -2.91 -11.24 23.84
CA ASN A 278 -1.58 -11.30 24.45
C ASN A 278 -0.86 -9.93 24.35
N ASP A 279 0.42 -9.95 23.97
CA ASP A 279 1.28 -8.77 23.86
C ASP A 279 1.40 -8.24 22.41
N MET A 280 0.43 -8.54 21.53
CA MET A 280 0.47 -8.08 20.13
C MET A 280 0.55 -6.56 19.99
N GLU A 281 -0.08 -5.82 20.90
CA GLU A 281 -0.12 -4.35 20.86
C GLU A 281 1.29 -3.75 20.91
N GLU A 282 2.19 -4.31 21.73
CA GLU A 282 3.55 -3.79 21.86
C GLU A 282 4.31 -3.88 20.53
N GLU A 283 4.25 -5.03 19.87
CA GLU A 283 4.92 -5.20 18.59
C GLU A 283 4.24 -4.40 17.47
N TRP A 284 2.92 -4.25 17.51
CA TRP A 284 2.19 -3.38 16.59
C TRP A 284 2.66 -1.93 16.68
N ILE A 285 2.72 -1.38 17.90
CA ILE A 285 3.22 -0.03 18.14
C ILE A 285 4.63 0.12 17.54
N ASN A 286 5.51 -0.85 17.80
CA ASN A 286 6.89 -0.80 17.36
C ASN A 286 7.08 -0.91 15.83
N ALA A 287 6.29 -1.77 15.17
CA ALA A 287 6.45 -2.06 13.75
C ALA A 287 5.66 -1.10 12.85
N VAL A 288 4.48 -0.68 13.30
CA VAL A 288 3.50 0.06 12.49
C VAL A 288 3.47 1.53 12.85
N GLU A 289 3.25 1.86 14.12
CA GLU A 289 2.94 3.24 14.54
C GLU A 289 4.19 4.07 14.81
N ALA A 290 5.20 3.48 15.45
CA ALA A 290 6.43 4.17 15.85
C ALA A 290 7.17 4.85 14.68
N PRO A 291 7.27 4.27 13.47
CA PRO A 291 7.85 4.97 12.31
C PRO A 291 7.13 6.29 12.00
N LEU A 292 5.80 6.30 11.96
CA LEU A 292 4.99 7.49 11.70
C LEU A 292 5.03 8.47 12.88
N MET A 293 4.91 7.96 14.10
CA MET A 293 4.97 8.74 15.35
C MET A 293 6.35 9.33 15.65
N SER A 294 7.40 8.94 14.91
CA SER A 294 8.72 9.56 15.00
C SER A 294 8.76 10.98 14.39
N ASP A 295 7.75 11.36 13.63
CA ASP A 295 7.55 12.74 13.17
C ASP A 295 7.06 13.64 14.32
N PRO A 296 7.75 14.75 14.65
CA PRO A 296 7.33 15.69 15.68
C PRO A 296 5.92 16.28 15.47
N THR A 297 5.49 16.49 14.23
CA THR A 297 4.14 16.97 13.91
C THR A 297 3.10 15.94 14.34
N MET A 298 3.32 14.67 14.01
CA MET A 298 2.44 13.57 14.43
C MET A 298 2.46 13.43 15.96
N ALA A 299 3.64 13.38 16.57
CA ALA A 299 3.79 13.26 18.03
C ALA A 299 3.19 14.43 18.82
N LYS A 300 3.05 15.61 18.20
CA LYS A 300 2.39 16.77 18.82
C LYS A 300 0.86 16.59 18.89
N HIS A 301 0.24 16.03 17.86
CA HIS A 301 -1.22 15.95 17.69
C HIS A 301 -1.81 14.63 18.22
N TYR A 302 -1.07 13.53 18.08
CA TYR A 302 -1.54 12.18 18.34
C TYR A 302 -0.98 11.58 19.62
N LYS A 303 -1.80 10.74 20.26
CA LYS A 303 -1.34 9.73 21.22
C LYS A 303 -0.77 8.53 20.45
N HIS A 304 -1.50 8.09 19.43
CA HIS A 304 -1.07 7.08 18.46
C HIS A 304 -1.84 7.26 17.16
N CYS A 305 -1.22 6.88 16.05
CA CYS A 305 -1.86 6.80 14.74
C CYS A 305 -1.12 5.80 13.86
N GLY A 306 -1.81 5.29 12.84
CA GLY A 306 -1.24 4.42 11.84
C GLY A 306 -1.91 4.67 10.50
N ARG A 307 -1.12 4.51 9.43
CA ARG A 307 -1.51 4.83 8.07
C ARG A 307 -0.92 3.81 7.11
N LEU A 308 -1.74 3.37 6.17
CA LEU A 308 -1.34 2.64 4.99
C LEU A 308 -1.89 3.35 3.75
N VAL A 309 -1.02 3.66 2.80
CA VAL A 309 -1.39 4.18 1.48
C VAL A 309 -0.84 3.22 0.45
N TYR A 310 -1.67 2.83 -0.51
CA TYR A 310 -1.26 1.97 -1.62
C TYR A 310 -1.72 2.57 -2.94
N SER A 311 -0.85 2.50 -3.95
CA SER A 311 -1.14 3.04 -5.27
C SER A 311 -0.57 2.17 -6.37
N THR A 312 -1.30 2.15 -7.48
CA THR A 312 -0.96 1.51 -8.77
C THR A 312 -0.87 2.58 -9.85
N VAL A 313 -1.01 2.23 -11.13
CA VAL A 313 -1.03 3.21 -12.23
C VAL A 313 -2.40 3.90 -12.44
N ASN A 314 -3.48 3.35 -11.90
CA ASN A 314 -4.85 3.86 -12.08
C ASN A 314 -5.72 3.75 -10.82
N SER A 315 -5.11 3.46 -9.66
CA SER A 315 -5.80 3.44 -8.38
C SER A 315 -4.94 3.97 -7.24
N VAL A 316 -5.62 4.51 -6.23
CA VAL A 316 -5.05 4.97 -4.97
C VAL A 316 -5.96 4.49 -3.85
N SER A 317 -5.40 4.08 -2.72
CA SER A 317 -6.16 3.69 -1.54
C SER A 317 -5.47 4.20 -0.29
N ILE A 318 -6.27 4.50 0.73
CA ILE A 318 -5.79 4.94 2.03
C ILE A 318 -6.62 4.28 3.12
N SER A 319 -5.92 3.86 4.17
CA SER A 319 -6.51 3.39 5.41
C SER A 319 -5.73 4.02 6.56
N LEU A 320 -6.43 4.78 7.40
CA LEU A 320 -5.84 5.66 8.40
C LEU A 320 -6.67 5.63 9.68
N TYR A 321 -6.00 5.57 10.82
CA TYR A 321 -6.61 5.76 12.12
C TYR A 321 -5.77 6.66 13.02
N GLY A 322 -6.41 7.32 13.96
CA GLY A 322 -5.72 8.10 14.97
C GLY A 322 -6.53 8.29 16.24
N THR A 323 -5.80 8.33 17.35
CA THR A 323 -6.28 8.83 18.64
C THR A 323 -5.49 10.09 18.98
N MET A 324 -6.17 11.24 19.00
CA MET A 324 -5.57 12.52 19.34
C MET A 324 -5.32 12.64 20.85
N LYS A 325 -4.42 13.55 21.26
CA LYS A 325 -4.09 13.76 22.68
C LYS A 325 -5.27 14.19 23.55
N ASN A 326 -6.29 14.78 22.96
CA ASN A 326 -7.54 15.16 23.64
C ASN A 326 -8.55 14.00 23.76
N GLY A 327 -8.19 12.79 23.34
CA GLY A 327 -9.05 11.61 23.42
C GLY A 327 -10.04 11.44 22.25
N ARG A 328 -10.08 12.36 21.28
CA ARG A 328 -10.84 12.13 20.04
C ARG A 328 -10.20 10.99 19.26
N THR A 329 -11.01 10.07 18.77
CA THR A 329 -10.57 8.96 17.91
C THR A 329 -11.34 9.01 16.61
N ALA A 330 -10.66 8.80 15.49
CA ALA A 330 -11.28 8.72 14.18
C ALA A 330 -10.49 7.79 13.26
N GLN A 331 -11.19 7.22 12.29
CA GLN A 331 -10.61 6.37 11.27
C GLN A 331 -11.36 6.50 9.96
N LEU A 332 -10.65 6.11 8.89
CA LEU A 332 -11.02 6.30 7.51
C LEU A 332 -10.45 5.15 6.68
N THR A 333 -11.25 4.58 5.80
CA THR A 333 -10.75 3.80 4.65
C THR A 333 -11.41 4.29 3.38
N ALA A 334 -10.60 4.49 2.32
CA ALA A 334 -11.08 4.86 1.01
C ALA A 334 -10.27 4.20 -0.11
N THR A 335 -10.95 3.86 -1.20
CA THR A 335 -10.34 3.45 -2.47
C THR A 335 -10.80 4.36 -3.60
N PHE A 336 -9.89 4.62 -4.54
CA PHE A 336 -10.08 5.44 -5.73
C PHE A 336 -9.61 4.63 -6.93
N GLU A 337 -10.51 4.39 -7.88
CA GLU A 337 -10.32 3.39 -8.94
C GLU A 337 -10.71 3.97 -10.30
N ASN A 338 -10.23 3.33 -11.37
CA ASN A 338 -10.44 3.77 -12.75
C ASN A 338 -10.00 5.23 -12.99
N LEU A 339 -8.90 5.61 -12.34
CA LEU A 339 -8.34 6.94 -12.44
C LEU A 339 -7.66 7.12 -13.80
N THR A 340 -7.92 8.27 -14.42
CA THR A 340 -7.06 8.79 -15.47
C THR A 340 -5.68 9.12 -14.89
N GLU A 341 -4.68 9.30 -15.77
CA GLU A 341 -3.32 9.62 -15.34
C GLU A 341 -3.25 10.92 -14.52
N THR A 342 -3.99 11.96 -14.92
CA THR A 342 -4.04 13.23 -14.19
C THR A 342 -4.73 13.07 -12.84
N GLU A 343 -5.89 12.39 -12.79
CA GLU A 343 -6.60 12.13 -11.54
C GLU A 343 -5.75 11.32 -10.56
N HIS A 344 -5.02 10.32 -11.07
CA HIS A 344 -4.09 9.52 -10.28
C HIS A 344 -2.99 10.37 -9.67
N ILE A 345 -2.32 11.19 -10.47
CA ILE A 345 -1.24 12.07 -10.00
C ILE A 345 -1.76 13.04 -8.93
N ASP A 346 -2.87 13.74 -9.21
CA ASP A 346 -3.40 14.76 -8.32
C ASP A 346 -3.90 14.15 -7.00
N LEU A 347 -4.62 13.01 -7.05
CA LEU A 347 -5.03 12.29 -5.84
C LEU A 347 -3.82 11.77 -5.05
N ALA A 348 -2.86 11.13 -5.72
CA ALA A 348 -1.70 10.55 -5.07
C ALA A 348 -0.90 11.63 -4.31
N LEU A 349 -0.76 12.84 -4.88
CA LEU A 349 -0.06 13.96 -4.25
C LEU A 349 -0.73 14.44 -2.96
N VAL A 350 -2.06 14.39 -2.89
CA VAL A 350 -2.83 14.94 -1.76
C VAL A 350 -3.40 13.87 -0.82
N ILE A 351 -3.22 12.58 -1.10
CA ILE A 351 -3.91 11.50 -0.38
C ILE A 351 -3.66 11.49 1.13
N ASN A 352 -2.43 11.82 1.54
CA ASN A 352 -2.05 11.90 2.95
C ASN A 352 -2.73 13.09 3.64
N ASP A 353 -2.65 14.24 3.00
CA ASP A 353 -3.26 15.49 3.47
C ASP A 353 -4.77 15.37 3.56
N PHE A 354 -5.40 14.71 2.59
CA PHE A 354 -6.80 14.32 2.61
C PHE A 354 -7.11 13.46 3.85
N GLY A 355 -6.39 12.35 4.02
CA GLY A 355 -6.65 11.42 5.13
C GLY A 355 -6.53 12.08 6.49
N PHE A 356 -5.44 12.79 6.74
CA PHE A 356 -5.23 13.49 8.02
C PHE A 356 -6.22 14.65 8.20
N SER A 357 -6.57 15.39 7.14
CA SER A 357 -7.58 16.45 7.23
C SER A 357 -8.96 15.90 7.59
N MET A 358 -9.34 14.73 7.08
CA MET A 358 -10.61 14.07 7.44
C MET A 358 -10.71 13.75 8.93
N ILE A 359 -9.60 13.32 9.56
CA ILE A 359 -9.61 12.94 10.99
C ILE A 359 -9.29 14.11 11.94
N GLU A 360 -8.57 15.14 11.48
CA GLU A 360 -8.18 16.29 12.31
C GLU A 360 -9.12 17.48 12.18
N ASN A 361 -9.43 17.87 10.94
CA ASN A 361 -10.08 19.13 10.59
C ASN A 361 -11.60 18.95 10.49
N LYS A 362 -12.30 19.42 11.53
CA LYS A 362 -13.77 19.33 11.62
C LYS A 362 -14.49 20.09 10.50
N GLU A 363 -13.94 21.22 10.05
CA GLU A 363 -14.53 22.01 8.97
C GLU A 363 -14.40 21.29 7.63
N TYR A 364 -13.22 20.73 7.36
CA TYR A 364 -12.99 19.95 6.14
C TYR A 364 -13.87 18.70 6.09
N LEU A 365 -13.94 17.95 7.20
CA LEU A 365 -14.86 16.82 7.34
C LEU A 365 -16.31 17.24 7.04
N GLN A 366 -16.76 18.38 7.55
CA GLN A 366 -18.11 18.87 7.28
C GLN A 366 -18.32 19.17 5.80
N LYS A 367 -17.36 19.80 5.13
CA LYS A 367 -17.42 20.06 3.67
C LYS A 367 -17.54 18.75 2.87
N VAL A 368 -16.83 17.70 3.26
CA VAL A 368 -16.94 16.38 2.61
C VAL A 368 -18.31 15.76 2.84
N ILE A 369 -18.85 15.82 4.06
CA ILE A 369 -20.21 15.36 4.37
C ILE A 369 -21.24 16.08 3.50
N ASP A 370 -21.18 17.41 3.48
CA ASP A 370 -22.11 18.25 2.72
C ASP A 370 -22.06 17.93 1.22
N LYS A 371 -20.86 17.70 0.66
CA LYS A 371 -20.69 17.29 -0.74
C LYS A 371 -21.31 15.92 -1.02
N ILE A 372 -21.07 14.93 -0.15
CA ILE A 372 -21.64 13.59 -0.31
C ILE A 372 -23.16 13.63 -0.22
N ASP A 373 -23.73 14.43 0.69
CA ASP A 373 -25.18 14.57 0.80
C ASP A 373 -25.79 15.24 -0.43
N VAL A 374 -25.12 16.25 -1.01
CA VAL A 374 -25.53 16.83 -2.30
C VAL A 374 -25.51 15.80 -3.42
N ILE A 375 -24.47 14.95 -3.51
CA ILE A 375 -24.38 13.89 -4.51
C ILE A 375 -25.53 12.88 -4.33
N ARG A 376 -25.86 12.50 -3.08
CA ARG A 376 -26.98 11.60 -2.78
C ARG A 376 -28.31 12.15 -3.27
N LEU A 377 -28.55 13.46 -3.13
CA LEU A 377 -29.79 14.10 -3.57
C LEU A 377 -29.94 14.19 -5.10
N LYS A 378 -28.83 14.08 -5.84
CA LYS A 378 -28.83 14.13 -7.32
C LYS A 378 -29.05 12.75 -7.97
N LYS A 379 -28.92 11.66 -7.21
CA LYS A 379 -29.20 10.28 -7.65
C LYS A 379 -30.60 9.87 -7.22
#